data_AF-A0A9P6JUM7-F1
#
_entry.id   AF-A0A9P6JUM7-F1
#
_cell.length_a   1.000
_cell.length_b   1.000
_cell.length_c   1.000
_cell.angle_alpha   90.00
_cell.angle_beta   90.00
_cell.angle_gamma   90.00
#
_symmetry.space_group_name_H-M   'P 1'
#
loop_
_entity.id
_entity.type
_entity.pdbx_description
1 polymer ?
#
loop_
_entity_poly.entity_id
_entity_poly.type
_entity_poly.pdbx_seq_one_letter_code
_entity_poly.pdbx_strand_id
1 'polypeptide(L)'
;MEAKDKKGIENAGMATGWHAPVPCQQNFCDCGVFLLHFAETFFSDAKKYTNVILGKSPTGAERSELWRQAELHNDQGRAKLKEAITDLSKEWKLQRATTSEQMSSELDSKEQVKVEESDDDIEVIDVQGVKKGKPKAAVGNTAKRKMGVAARVRG
;
A
#
# COMPACT_ATOMS: atom_id res chain seq x y z
N MET A 1 -20.16 -5.47 -5.17
CA MET A 1 -19.70 -4.24 -4.47
C MET A 1 -19.18 -4.73 -3.14
N GLU A 2 -17.95 -4.40 -2.74
CA GLU A 2 -17.27 -5.05 -1.60
C GLU A 2 -18.13 -5.12 -0.32
N ALA A 3 -18.90 -4.08 0.00
CA ALA A 3 -19.80 -4.05 1.16
C ALA A 3 -20.94 -5.09 1.08
N LYS A 4 -21.52 -5.30 -0.10
CA LYS A 4 -22.52 -6.35 -0.33
C LYS A 4 -21.87 -7.73 -0.27
N ASP A 5 -20.73 -7.87 -0.94
CA ASP A 5 -20.09 -9.17 -1.15
C ASP A 5 -19.46 -9.72 0.14
N LYS A 6 -18.89 -8.86 1.00
CA LYS A 6 -18.23 -9.26 2.27
C LYS A 6 -19.10 -9.13 3.50
N LYS A 7 -20.10 -8.22 3.50
CA LYS A 7 -20.86 -7.86 4.71
C LYS A 7 -22.38 -7.97 4.54
N GLY A 8 -22.88 -8.36 3.37
CA GLY A 8 -24.32 -8.50 3.10
C GLY A 8 -25.10 -7.19 3.15
N ILE A 9 -24.42 -6.04 3.10
CA ILE A 9 -25.06 -4.72 3.19
C ILE A 9 -25.53 -4.33 1.78
N GLU A 10 -26.84 -4.38 1.54
CA GLU A 10 -27.43 -4.05 0.24
C GLU A 10 -27.50 -2.54 -0.04
N ASN A 11 -27.78 -1.75 1.00
CA ASN A 11 -27.91 -0.29 0.93
C ASN A 11 -26.81 0.38 1.77
N ALA A 12 -25.56 0.28 1.33
CA ALA A 12 -24.47 0.97 1.98
C ALA A 12 -24.64 2.48 1.85
N GLY A 13 -24.66 3.19 2.99
CA GLY A 13 -24.67 4.66 3.01
C GLY A 13 -23.34 5.25 2.52
N MET A 14 -23.33 6.56 2.26
CA MET A 14 -22.10 7.27 1.95
C MET A 14 -21.16 7.24 3.16
N ALA A 15 -19.88 6.95 2.92
CA ALA A 15 -18.87 7.02 3.95
C ALA A 15 -18.77 8.46 4.48
N THR A 16 -18.89 8.61 5.81
CA THR A 16 -18.58 9.86 6.50
C THR A 16 -17.18 9.77 7.08
N GLY A 17 -16.47 10.91 7.10
CA GLY A 17 -15.09 10.92 7.56
C GLY A 17 -14.53 12.33 7.70
N TRP A 18 -13.34 12.39 8.29
CA TRP A 18 -12.57 13.62 8.44
C TRP A 18 -11.41 13.62 7.45
N HIS A 19 -11.24 14.73 6.75
CA HIS A 19 -10.09 14.89 5.86
C HIS A 19 -8.90 15.41 6.68
N ALA A 20 -8.00 14.50 7.04
CA ALA A 20 -6.78 14.87 7.76
C ALA A 20 -5.95 15.89 6.93
N PRO A 21 -5.51 17.01 7.52
CA PRO A 21 -4.71 17.99 6.81
C PRO A 21 -3.26 17.49 6.75
N VAL A 22 -2.95 16.60 5.81
CA VAL A 22 -1.60 16.07 5.55
C VAL A 22 -0.95 16.72 4.31
N PRO A 23 0.39 16.75 4.22
CA PRO A 23 1.08 17.23 3.04
C PRO A 23 0.72 16.47 1.76
N CYS A 24 0.69 17.17 0.63
CA CYS A 24 0.50 16.55 -0.67
C CYS A 24 1.82 15.98 -1.19
N GLN A 25 1.80 14.72 -1.61
CA GLN A 25 2.91 14.11 -2.33
C GLN A 25 3.14 14.82 -3.68
N GLN A 26 4.40 14.92 -4.10
CA GLN A 26 4.78 15.55 -5.37
C GLN A 26 4.78 14.58 -6.56
N ASN A 27 4.75 13.27 -6.29
CA ASN A 27 4.73 12.23 -7.31
C ASN A 27 3.65 11.18 -7.00
N PHE A 28 3.43 10.25 -7.94
CA PHE A 28 2.40 9.21 -7.81
C PHE A 28 2.88 7.95 -7.08
N CYS A 29 4.18 7.68 -7.08
CA CYS A 29 4.75 6.39 -6.65
C CYS A 29 5.09 6.33 -5.15
N ASP A 30 5.09 7.47 -4.45
CA ASP A 30 5.48 7.57 -3.04
C ASP A 30 4.30 7.56 -2.07
N CYS A 31 3.08 7.29 -2.53
CA CYS A 31 1.89 7.34 -1.66
C CYS A 31 2.02 6.40 -0.45
N GLY A 32 2.63 5.23 -0.64
CA GLY A 32 2.91 4.28 0.45
C GLY A 32 3.96 4.81 1.44
N VAL A 33 5.00 5.50 0.97
CA VAL A 33 6.05 6.07 1.82
C VAL A 33 5.47 7.19 2.69
N PHE A 34 4.66 8.08 2.09
CA PHE A 34 3.95 9.13 2.81
C PHE A 34 2.98 8.54 3.86
N LEU A 35 2.25 7.47 3.52
CA LEU A 35 1.33 6.83 4.45
C LEU A 35 2.04 6.25 5.68
N LEU A 36 3.17 5.56 5.48
CA LEU A 36 3.98 5.03 6.58
C LEU A 36 4.53 6.15 7.46
N HIS A 37 5.02 7.23 6.84
CA HIS A 37 5.52 8.40 7.56
C HIS A 37 4.45 9.10 8.38
N PHE A 38 3.24 9.24 7.84
CA PHE A 38 2.11 9.80 8.57
C PHE A 38 1.70 8.92 9.74
N ALA A 39 1.73 7.60 9.60
CA ALA A 39 1.49 6.68 10.70
C ALA A 39 2.56 6.83 11.80
N GLU A 40 3.85 6.80 11.44
CA GLU A 40 4.96 7.01 12.40
C GLU A 40 4.84 8.36 13.11
N THR A 41 4.54 9.41 12.37
CA THR A 41 4.37 10.77 12.90
C THR A 41 3.15 10.87 13.81
N PHE A 42 2.01 10.32 13.40
CA PHE A 42 0.80 10.28 14.23
C PHE A 42 1.05 9.55 15.55
N PHE A 43 1.70 8.38 15.51
CA PHE A 43 1.96 7.59 16.73
C PHE A 43 3.04 8.18 17.64
N SER A 44 3.88 9.10 17.14
CA SER A 44 4.85 9.81 17.99
C SER A 44 4.17 10.73 19.02
N ASP A 45 2.99 11.29 18.70
CA ASP A 45 2.14 12.03 19.63
C ASP A 45 0.68 12.03 19.15
N ALA A 46 0.00 10.89 19.35
CA ALA A 46 -1.35 10.69 18.83
C ALA A 46 -2.33 11.78 19.28
N LYS A 47 -2.21 12.26 20.53
CA LYS A 47 -3.10 13.29 21.07
C LYS A 47 -2.94 14.63 20.32
N LYS A 48 -1.70 15.06 20.09
CA LYS A 48 -1.42 16.26 19.29
C LYS A 48 -1.99 16.13 17.89
N TYR A 49 -1.73 15.03 17.20
CA TYR A 49 -2.18 14.87 15.81
C TYR A 49 -3.69 14.66 15.68
N THR A 50 -4.35 14.02 16.66
CA THR A 50 -5.82 14.00 16.73
C THR A 50 -6.40 15.41 16.86
N ASN A 51 -5.84 16.25 17.73
CA ASN A 51 -6.29 17.65 17.88
C ASN A 51 -6.07 18.46 16.61
N VAL A 52 -4.99 18.22 15.88
CA VAL A 52 -4.72 18.84 14.57
C VAL A 52 -5.76 18.41 13.54
N ILE A 53 -6.05 17.10 13.46
CA ILE A 53 -6.98 16.53 12.46
C ILE A 53 -8.40 17.02 12.69
N LEU A 54 -8.83 17.13 13.95
CA LEU A 54 -10.17 17.56 14.33
C LEU A 54 -10.28 19.09 14.49
N GLY A 55 -9.16 19.80 14.48
CA GLY A 55 -9.07 21.24 14.74
C GLY A 55 -9.13 22.09 13.46
N LYS A 56 -8.62 23.32 13.58
CA LYS A 56 -8.49 24.22 12.44
C LYS A 56 -7.40 23.72 11.49
N SER A 57 -7.73 23.65 10.20
CA SER A 57 -6.77 23.23 9.18
C SER A 57 -5.58 24.20 9.09
N PRO A 58 -4.34 23.73 9.22
CA PRO A 58 -3.15 24.55 9.09
C PRO A 58 -2.94 25.01 7.64
N THR A 59 -2.20 26.10 7.47
CA THR A 59 -1.69 26.55 6.16
C THR A 59 -0.77 25.50 5.55
N GLY A 60 -0.47 25.62 4.25
CA GLY A 60 0.39 24.65 3.55
C GLY A 60 1.77 24.50 4.19
N ALA A 61 2.43 25.60 4.55
CA ALA A 61 3.75 25.58 5.17
C ALA A 61 3.72 24.98 6.58
N GLU A 62 2.77 25.40 7.42
CA GLU A 62 2.57 24.85 8.76
C GLU A 62 2.29 23.34 8.70
N ARG A 63 1.54 22.89 7.70
CA ARG A 63 1.24 21.48 7.49
C ARG A 63 2.49 20.68 7.14
N SER A 64 3.32 21.18 6.23
CA SER A 64 4.57 20.53 5.86
C SER A 64 5.51 20.38 7.06
N GLU A 65 5.62 21.41 7.88
CA GLU A 65 6.42 21.38 9.12
C GLU A 65 5.84 20.40 10.15
N LEU A 66 4.53 20.51 10.42
CA LEU A 66 3.84 19.69 11.41
C LEU A 66 3.94 18.19 11.14
N TRP A 67 3.87 17.82 9.86
CA TRP A 67 4.00 16.43 9.41
C TRP A 67 5.42 16.06 8.99
N ARG A 68 6.40 16.92 9.30
CA ARG A 68 7.84 16.66 9.07
C ARG A 68 8.12 16.21 7.63
N GLN A 69 7.50 16.88 6.66
CA GLN A 69 7.62 16.52 5.24
C GLN A 69 9.08 16.55 4.76
N ALA A 70 9.92 17.36 5.41
CA ALA A 70 11.33 17.46 5.08
C ALA A 70 12.07 16.11 5.15
N GLU A 71 11.64 15.21 6.05
CA GLU A 71 12.21 13.85 6.22
C GLU A 71 11.91 12.91 5.04
N LEU A 72 11.03 13.31 4.12
CA LEU A 72 10.64 12.54 2.94
C LEU A 72 11.29 13.01 1.64
N HIS A 73 12.06 14.10 1.65
CA HIS A 73 12.70 14.60 0.44
C HIS A 73 13.83 13.69 -0.05
N ASN A 74 14.18 13.81 -1.34
CA ASN A 74 15.37 13.19 -1.94
C ASN A 74 15.52 11.69 -1.61
N ASP A 75 14.43 10.93 -1.72
CA ASP A 75 14.38 9.49 -1.48
C ASP A 75 14.70 9.02 -0.03
N GLN A 76 14.83 9.94 0.94
CA GLN A 76 15.18 9.60 2.32
C GLN A 76 14.21 8.59 2.96
N GLY A 77 12.90 8.74 2.73
CA GLY A 77 11.90 7.81 3.24
C GLY A 77 12.09 6.38 2.70
N ARG A 78 12.45 6.24 1.42
CA ARG A 78 12.73 4.92 0.80
C ARG A 78 14.04 4.33 1.31
N ALA A 79 15.07 5.15 1.45
CA ALA A 79 16.37 4.74 1.97
C ALA A 79 16.26 4.21 3.41
N LYS A 80 15.56 4.94 4.29
CA LYS A 80 15.29 4.54 5.69
C LYS A 80 14.60 3.18 5.76
N LEU A 81 13.58 2.96 4.94
CA LEU A 81 12.86 1.67 4.91
C LEU A 81 13.77 0.53 4.41
N LYS A 82 14.57 0.78 3.37
CA LYS A 82 15.51 -0.22 2.84
C LYS A 82 16.56 -0.62 3.88
N GLU A 83 17.12 0.36 4.59
CA GLU A 83 18.09 0.14 5.66
C GLU A 83 17.47 -0.70 6.78
N ALA A 84 16.31 -0.31 7.30
CA ALA A 84 15.61 -1.04 8.36
C ALA A 84 15.31 -2.50 7.96
N ILE A 85 14.83 -2.74 6.73
CA ILE A 85 14.57 -4.10 6.23
C ILE A 85 15.88 -4.91 6.14
N THR A 86 16.95 -4.28 5.66
CA THR A 86 18.25 -4.94 5.49
C THR A 86 18.82 -5.35 6.84
N ASP A 87 18.72 -4.49 7.85
CA ASP A 87 19.27 -4.75 9.18
C ASP A 87 18.45 -5.80 9.94
N LEU A 88 17.11 -5.71 9.91
CA LEU A 88 16.25 -6.76 10.45
C LEU A 88 16.46 -8.10 9.75
N SER A 89 16.73 -8.10 8.43
CA SER A 89 17.05 -9.32 7.70
C SER A 89 18.38 -9.93 8.14
N LYS A 90 19.42 -9.13 8.38
CA LYS A 90 20.70 -9.62 8.90
C LYS A 90 20.51 -10.25 10.29
N GLU A 91 19.80 -9.56 11.17
CA GLU A 91 19.50 -10.06 12.51
C GLU A 91 18.76 -11.40 12.45
N TRP A 92 17.70 -11.47 11.64
CA TRP A 92 16.92 -12.69 11.47
C TRP A 92 17.76 -13.87 10.92
N LYS A 93 18.64 -13.62 9.95
CA LYS A 93 19.55 -14.65 9.42
C LYS A 93 20.53 -15.17 10.46
N LEU A 94 21.08 -14.29 11.30
CA LEU A 94 21.97 -14.68 12.40
C LEU A 94 21.22 -15.50 13.47
N GLN A 95 19.99 -15.09 13.82
CA GLN A 95 19.14 -15.83 14.76
C GLN A 95 18.81 -17.24 14.22
N ARG A 96 18.53 -17.37 12.92
CA ARG A 96 18.28 -18.70 12.31
C ARG A 96 19.52 -19.57 12.27
N ALA A 97 20.69 -19.01 11.95
CA ALA A 97 21.94 -19.77 11.93
C ALA A 97 22.27 -20.32 13.33
N THR A 98 22.21 -19.46 14.34
CA THR A 98 22.47 -19.85 15.75
C THR A 98 21.44 -20.84 16.29
N THR A 99 20.16 -20.68 15.97
CA THR A 99 19.11 -21.63 16.39
C THR A 99 19.26 -22.99 15.70
N SER A 100 19.63 -23.01 14.42
CA SER A 100 19.90 -24.26 13.67
C SER A 100 21.13 -25.01 14.20
N GLU A 101 22.20 -24.28 14.54
CA GLU A 101 23.41 -24.85 15.16
C GLU A 101 23.14 -25.35 16.59
N GLN A 102 22.31 -24.67 17.37
CA GLN A 102 21.90 -25.14 18.69
C GLN A 102 21.07 -26.42 18.59
N MET A 103 20.11 -26.49 17.65
CA MET A 103 19.33 -27.72 17.41
C MET A 103 20.19 -28.87 16.87
N SER A 104 21.19 -28.60 16.03
CA SER A 104 22.10 -29.67 15.56
C SER A 104 23.05 -30.17 16.67
N SER A 105 23.46 -29.29 17.61
CA SER A 105 24.28 -29.68 18.77
C SER A 105 23.50 -30.41 19.87
N GLU A 106 22.20 -30.14 20.05
CA GLU A 106 21.33 -30.93 20.96
C GLU A 106 20.95 -32.31 20.37
N LEU A 107 20.86 -32.42 19.04
CA LEU A 107 20.59 -33.68 18.35
C LEU A 107 21.80 -34.64 18.33
N ASP A 108 23.02 -34.16 18.57
CA ASP A 108 24.21 -35.03 18.69
C ASP A 108 24.25 -35.81 20.02
N SER A 109 23.27 -35.58 20.92
CA SER A 109 22.99 -36.44 22.08
C SER A 109 21.87 -37.46 21.84
N LYS A 110 21.14 -37.39 20.72
CA LYS A 110 20.12 -38.37 20.31
C LYS A 110 19.98 -38.45 18.78
N GLU A 111 20.78 -39.37 18.23
CA GLU A 111 20.47 -40.22 17.08
C GLU A 111 20.03 -39.55 15.75
N GLN A 112 20.93 -39.68 14.77
CA GLN A 112 20.86 -39.31 13.36
C GLN A 112 19.47 -39.42 12.69
N VAL A 113 18.92 -38.28 12.27
CA VAL A 113 17.98 -38.20 11.14
C VAL A 113 18.46 -37.10 10.18
N LYS A 114 18.93 -37.52 9.01
CA LYS A 114 19.28 -36.65 7.87
C LYS A 114 17.98 -36.06 7.31
N VAL A 115 17.66 -34.81 7.66
CA VAL A 115 16.63 -34.04 6.98
C VAL A 115 17.33 -33.13 5.97
N GLU A 116 17.20 -33.45 4.69
CA GLU A 116 17.50 -32.51 3.61
C GLU A 116 16.41 -31.43 3.64
N GLU A 117 16.73 -30.26 4.18
CA GLU A 117 15.86 -29.08 4.12
C GLU A 117 16.06 -28.45 2.74
N SER A 118 15.17 -28.80 1.82
CA SER A 118 15.10 -28.27 0.47
C SER A 118 14.82 -26.77 0.51
N ASP A 119 15.69 -26.03 -0.17
CA ASP A 119 15.63 -24.60 -0.45
C ASP A 119 14.42 -24.29 -1.36
N ASP A 120 13.34 -23.75 -0.80
CA ASP A 120 12.21 -23.27 -1.60
C ASP A 120 12.57 -21.91 -2.22
N ASP A 121 13.14 -21.99 -3.43
CA ASP A 121 13.22 -20.89 -4.39
C ASP A 121 11.83 -20.29 -4.60
N ILE A 122 11.70 -18.97 -4.41
CA ILE A 122 10.48 -18.22 -4.75
C ILE A 122 10.40 -18.13 -6.28
N GLU A 123 9.64 -19.04 -6.91
CA GLU A 123 9.29 -18.91 -8.33
C GLU A 123 8.40 -17.68 -8.55
N VAL A 124 8.97 -16.64 -9.16
CA VAL A 124 8.20 -15.53 -9.74
C VAL A 124 7.45 -16.09 -10.95
N ILE A 125 6.19 -16.45 -10.75
CA ILE A 125 5.28 -16.84 -11.86
C ILE A 125 5.09 -15.61 -12.75
N ASP A 126 5.77 -15.61 -13.89
CA ASP A 126 5.53 -14.64 -14.95
C ASP A 126 4.14 -14.90 -15.54
N VAL A 127 3.19 -14.00 -15.27
CA VAL A 127 1.81 -14.13 -15.75
C VAL A 127 1.79 -13.96 -17.25
N GLN A 128 1.95 -15.08 -17.98
CA GLN A 128 1.85 -15.11 -19.44
C GLN A 128 0.45 -14.68 -19.86
N GLY A 129 0.43 -13.69 -20.76
CA GLY A 129 -0.77 -12.97 -21.19
C GLY A 129 -1.90 -13.86 -21.70
N VAL A 130 -3.11 -13.56 -21.24
CA VAL A 130 -4.35 -14.09 -21.80
C VAL A 130 -4.45 -13.71 -23.27
N LYS A 131 -4.47 -14.72 -24.14
CA LYS A 131 -4.66 -14.60 -25.60
C LYS A 131 -6.00 -13.90 -25.87
N LYS A 132 -5.96 -12.71 -26.45
CA LYS A 132 -7.14 -12.01 -26.99
C LYS A 132 -7.70 -12.83 -28.16
N GLY A 133 -8.90 -13.38 -27.99
CA GLY A 133 -9.68 -13.99 -29.06
C GLY A 133 -10.05 -12.97 -30.15
N LYS A 134 -10.06 -13.45 -31.41
CA LYS A 134 -10.33 -12.68 -32.64
C LYS A 134 -11.71 -11.98 -32.64
N PRO A 135 -11.86 -10.84 -33.33
CA PRO A 135 -13.13 -10.12 -33.45
C PRO A 135 -14.08 -10.86 -34.41
N LYS A 136 -15.36 -11.00 -34.03
CA LYS A 136 -16.44 -11.38 -34.96
C LYS A 136 -17.10 -10.12 -35.51
N ALA A 137 -17.22 -10.10 -36.83
CA ALA A 137 -17.73 -9.00 -37.65
C ALA A 137 -19.23 -8.73 -37.45
N ALA A 138 -19.60 -7.52 -37.86
CA ALA A 138 -20.92 -6.91 -37.78
C ALA A 138 -22.04 -7.67 -38.49
N VAL A 139 -23.24 -7.62 -37.91
CA VAL A 139 -24.52 -7.66 -38.64
C VAL A 139 -25.38 -6.53 -38.08
N GLY A 140 -25.68 -5.55 -38.93
CA GLY A 140 -26.51 -4.40 -38.58
C GLY A 140 -28.01 -4.70 -38.70
N ASN A 141 -28.83 -3.89 -38.02
CA ASN A 141 -29.98 -3.27 -38.69
C ASN A 141 -30.46 -1.99 -37.94
N THR A 142 -30.33 -0.89 -38.64
CA THR A 142 -31.20 0.30 -38.75
C THR A 142 -32.45 0.42 -37.84
N ALA A 143 -32.61 1.55 -37.13
CA ALA A 143 -33.75 2.48 -37.32
C ALA A 143 -33.75 3.71 -36.37
N LYS A 144 -33.66 4.90 -37.01
CA LYS A 144 -34.43 6.15 -36.78
C LYS A 144 -34.22 7.04 -35.52
N ARG A 145 -33.43 8.11 -35.73
CA ARG A 145 -33.73 9.56 -35.68
C ARG A 145 -34.54 10.16 -34.50
N LYS A 146 -33.95 11.17 -33.86
CA LYS A 146 -34.35 12.61 -33.85
C LYS A 146 -33.34 13.40 -32.98
N MET A 147 -32.38 14.13 -33.57
CA MET A 147 -32.40 15.58 -33.81
C MET A 147 -32.98 16.42 -32.67
N GLY A 148 -32.10 17.16 -31.99
CA GLY A 148 -32.42 18.25 -31.07
C GLY A 148 -31.18 19.09 -30.77
N VAL A 149 -30.91 20.08 -31.62
CA VAL A 149 -29.94 21.17 -31.39
C VAL A 149 -30.63 22.23 -30.52
N ALA A 150 -29.99 22.70 -29.45
CA ALA A 150 -30.20 24.04 -28.92
C ALA A 150 -29.01 24.46 -28.05
N ALA A 151 -28.54 25.67 -28.29
CA ALA A 151 -27.37 26.28 -27.70
C ALA A 151 -27.71 27.16 -26.48
N ARG A 152 -26.64 27.47 -25.72
CA ARG A 152 -26.24 28.83 -25.28
C ARG A 152 -26.62 29.32 -23.86
N VAL A 153 -25.60 30.02 -23.31
CA VAL A 153 -25.60 31.21 -22.42
C VAL A 153 -25.18 31.00 -20.97
N ARG A 154 -24.23 31.87 -20.61
CA ARG A 154 -23.59 32.17 -19.33
C ARG A 154 -24.58 32.50 -18.20
N GLY A 155 -24.15 32.19 -16.98
CA GLY A 155 -24.44 32.96 -15.77
C GLY A 155 -23.12 33.18 -15.07
#